data_AF-A0A7W0KUN5-F1
#
_entry.id   AF-A0A7W0KUN5-F1
#
_cell.length_a   1.000
_cell.length_b   1.000
_cell.length_c   1.000
_cell.angle_alpha   90.00
_cell.angle_beta   90.00
_cell.angle_gamma   90.00
#
_symmetry.space_group_name_H-M   'P 1'
#
loop_
_entity.id
_entity.type
_entity.pdbx_description
1 polymer ?
#
loop_
_entity_poly.entity_id
_entity_poly.type
_entity_poly.pdbx_seq_one_letter_code
_entity_poly.pdbx_strand_id
1 'polypeptide(L)'
;MLVDKAGPEAEGGEAGPSSGSPVGTGEQIGYELEGWGNQLKVTLEGMLARAGIGRVWEAGALVVSVADEEAVDDLIATLEGDDMPELDDETPRVALEIEGMDADDQAELDAQLAAGSVPHAWDDEGALIVAQADEDQVLELIDEVLNGRPDEGDGLAAQEALSALYVA
;
A
#
# COMPACT_ATOMS: atom_id res chain seq x y z
N MET A 1 -52.70 44.23 -9.62
CA MET A 1 -52.81 44.34 -8.16
C MET A 1 -53.50 43.08 -7.67
N LEU A 2 -52.86 42.36 -6.73
CA LEU A 2 -53.36 41.33 -5.81
C LEU A 2 -54.00 40.05 -6.39
N VAL A 3 -53.32 38.89 -6.44
CA VAL A 3 -53.01 37.84 -5.41
C VAL A 3 -54.22 37.12 -4.76
N ASP A 4 -54.06 35.79 -4.69
CA ASP A 4 -54.61 34.81 -3.74
C ASP A 4 -56.02 34.24 -3.93
N LYS A 5 -56.07 33.03 -4.52
CA LYS A 5 -57.05 32.03 -4.13
C LYS A 5 -56.33 30.95 -3.31
N ALA A 6 -56.55 31.02 -2.01
CA ALA A 6 -56.12 30.03 -1.05
C ALA A 6 -56.77 28.66 -1.31
N GLY A 7 -55.98 27.62 -1.07
CA GLY A 7 -56.44 26.27 -0.79
C GLY A 7 -55.37 25.22 -1.08
N PRO A 8 -54.61 24.79 -0.07
CA PRO A 8 -54.20 23.40 -0.03
C PRO A 8 -54.68 22.76 1.27
N GLU A 9 -55.82 22.07 1.19
CA GLU A 9 -56.15 21.00 2.13
C GLU A 9 -56.59 19.79 1.32
N ALA A 10 -55.64 18.90 1.10
CA ALA A 10 -55.89 17.49 0.83
C ALA A 10 -54.68 16.74 1.38
N GLU A 11 -54.80 16.36 2.65
CA GLU A 11 -53.95 15.36 3.27
C GLU A 11 -54.09 14.05 2.50
N GLY A 12 -53.01 13.61 1.87
CA GLY A 12 -52.81 12.26 1.39
C GLY A 12 -51.47 11.79 1.95
N GLY A 13 -51.52 10.95 2.97
CA GLY A 13 -50.32 10.41 3.60
C GLY A 13 -49.53 9.55 2.63
N GLU A 14 -48.25 9.89 2.45
CA GLU A 14 -47.24 8.99 1.91
C GLU A 14 -46.04 9.04 2.85
N ALA A 15 -45.95 8.02 3.71
CA ALA A 15 -44.71 7.69 4.37
C ALA A 15 -43.75 7.07 3.34
N GLY A 16 -42.64 7.75 3.05
CA GLY A 16 -41.38 7.14 2.59
C GLY A 16 -40.85 7.61 1.21
N PRO A 17 -39.52 7.55 0.98
CA PRO A 17 -38.53 7.00 1.89
C PRO A 17 -37.90 8.09 2.75
N SER A 18 -37.74 7.84 4.06
CA SER A 18 -36.55 8.35 4.74
C SER A 18 -35.39 7.92 3.86
N SER A 19 -34.71 8.89 3.24
CA SER A 19 -33.50 8.62 2.46
C SER A 19 -32.48 8.12 3.48
N GLY A 20 -32.51 6.80 3.73
CA GLY A 20 -31.52 6.15 4.55
C GLY A 20 -30.19 6.50 3.95
N SER A 21 -29.32 7.12 4.74
CA SER A 21 -27.95 7.37 4.32
C SER A 21 -27.40 6.07 3.73
N PRO A 22 -26.71 6.10 2.58
CA PRO A 22 -26.22 4.88 1.90
C PRO A 22 -25.26 4.05 2.77
N VAL A 23 -24.83 4.62 3.89
CA VAL A 23 -23.99 4.08 4.96
C VAL A 23 -24.79 3.37 6.08
N GLY A 24 -26.12 3.31 5.98
CA GLY A 24 -26.99 2.65 6.95
C GLY A 24 -27.54 3.58 8.04
N THR A 25 -28.36 3.02 8.94
CA THR A 25 -28.99 3.74 10.08
C THR A 25 -28.14 3.66 11.36
N GLY A 26 -26.87 3.25 11.25
CA GLY A 26 -25.96 3.07 12.38
C GLY A 26 -25.20 4.35 12.77
N GLU A 27 -24.32 4.20 13.76
CA GLU A 27 -23.31 5.21 14.11
C GLU A 27 -22.38 5.44 12.89
N GLN A 28 -22.10 6.70 12.59
CA GLN A 28 -21.30 7.12 11.43
C GLN A 28 -20.08 7.89 11.92
N ILE A 29 -18.95 7.70 11.26
CA ILE A 29 -17.68 8.37 11.53
C ILE A 29 -17.22 9.11 10.26
N GLY A 30 -16.67 10.31 10.44
CA GLY A 30 -16.16 11.15 9.36
C GLY A 30 -14.64 11.26 9.41
N TYR A 31 -13.99 11.03 8.28
CA TYR A 31 -12.56 11.15 8.08
C TYR A 31 -12.24 12.45 7.34
N GLU A 32 -11.50 13.33 8.00
CA GLU A 32 -11.04 14.61 7.45
C GLU A 32 -9.79 14.40 6.60
N LEU A 33 -9.99 14.03 5.33
CA LEU A 33 -8.93 13.85 4.35
C LEU A 33 -8.51 15.19 3.72
N GLU A 34 -8.15 16.14 4.58
CA GLU A 34 -7.62 17.45 4.19
C GLU A 34 -6.18 17.29 3.67
N GLY A 35 -5.90 17.81 2.47
CA GLY A 35 -4.58 17.65 1.82
C GLY A 35 -4.48 16.45 0.85
N TRP A 36 -5.42 15.51 0.90
CA TRP A 36 -5.45 14.40 -0.05
C TRP A 36 -5.71 14.88 -1.49
N GLY A 37 -4.84 14.48 -2.42
CA GLY A 37 -4.99 14.74 -3.84
C GLY A 37 -6.26 14.09 -4.42
N ASN A 38 -6.82 14.68 -5.48
CA ASN A 38 -8.04 14.16 -6.12
C ASN A 38 -7.90 12.70 -6.55
N GLN A 39 -6.70 12.30 -7.00
CA GLN A 39 -6.39 10.92 -7.39
C GLN A 39 -6.49 9.94 -6.22
N LEU A 40 -5.94 10.29 -5.04
CA LEU A 40 -6.02 9.43 -3.85
C LEU A 40 -7.47 9.25 -3.39
N LYS A 41 -8.28 10.32 -3.44
CA LYS A 41 -9.73 10.24 -3.12
C LYS A 41 -10.48 9.32 -4.08
N VAL A 42 -10.17 9.37 -5.38
CA VAL A 42 -10.76 8.47 -6.39
C VAL A 42 -10.32 7.01 -6.18
N THR A 43 -9.05 6.78 -5.85
CA THR A 43 -8.55 5.44 -5.53
C THR A 43 -9.25 4.88 -4.29
N LEU A 44 -9.30 5.65 -3.20
CA LEU A 44 -10.00 5.27 -1.96
C LEU A 44 -11.47 4.96 -2.24
N GLU A 45 -12.14 5.80 -3.05
CA GLU A 45 -13.52 5.57 -3.46
C GLU A 45 -13.69 4.25 -4.23
N GLY A 46 -12.79 3.93 -5.16
CA GLY A 46 -12.77 2.64 -5.84
C GLY A 46 -12.57 1.46 -4.88
N MET A 47 -11.70 1.63 -3.89
CA MET A 47 -11.40 0.60 -2.89
C MET A 47 -12.55 0.35 -1.91
N LEU A 48 -13.25 1.38 -1.49
CA LEU A 48 -14.46 1.24 -0.69
C LEU A 48 -15.58 0.56 -1.49
N ALA A 49 -15.63 0.76 -2.81
CA ALA A 49 -16.67 0.16 -3.67
C ALA A 49 -16.45 -1.34 -3.84
N ARG A 50 -15.20 -1.77 -4.07
CA ARG A 50 -14.87 -3.20 -4.13
C ARG A 50 -15.13 -3.91 -2.80
N ALA A 51 -14.94 -3.22 -1.67
CA ALA A 51 -15.15 -3.76 -0.33
C ALA A 51 -16.65 -3.82 0.05
N GLY A 52 -17.52 -3.15 -0.72
CA GLY A 52 -18.96 -3.10 -0.43
C GLY A 52 -19.31 -2.15 0.73
N ILE A 53 -18.40 -1.24 1.09
CA ILE A 53 -18.57 -0.32 2.22
C ILE A 53 -19.42 0.88 1.78
N GLY A 54 -20.53 1.10 2.49
CA GLY A 54 -21.41 2.24 2.28
C GLY A 54 -20.73 3.53 2.76
N ARG A 55 -20.50 4.47 1.85
CA ARG A 55 -19.87 5.77 2.17
C ARG A 55 -20.64 6.95 1.64
N VAL A 56 -20.36 8.13 2.19
CA VAL A 56 -20.81 9.43 1.67
C VAL A 56 -19.71 10.47 1.85
N TRP A 57 -19.55 11.37 0.89
CA TRP A 57 -18.63 12.50 1.01
C TRP A 57 -19.41 13.74 1.44
N GLU A 58 -19.08 14.29 2.61
CA GLU A 58 -19.72 15.48 3.18
C GLU A 58 -18.66 16.57 3.34
N ALA A 59 -18.82 17.71 2.66
CA ALA A 59 -17.90 18.85 2.73
C ALA A 59 -16.40 18.51 2.48
N GLY A 60 -16.11 17.40 1.79
CA GLY A 60 -14.72 16.96 1.51
C GLY A 60 -14.16 15.94 2.50
N ALA A 61 -14.92 15.60 3.55
CA ALA A 61 -14.67 14.49 4.46
C ALA A 61 -15.40 13.22 4.01
N LEU A 62 -14.78 12.07 4.24
CA LEU A 62 -15.36 10.75 3.94
C LEU A 62 -16.12 10.26 5.17
N VAL A 63 -17.42 10.05 5.06
CA VAL A 63 -18.27 9.52 6.13
C VAL A 63 -18.65 8.08 5.83
N VAL A 64 -18.41 7.20 6.80
CA VAL A 64 -18.62 5.74 6.74
C VAL A 64 -19.29 5.25 8.03
N SER A 65 -19.71 4.00 8.06
CA SER A 65 -20.31 3.42 9.26
C SER A 65 -19.21 3.03 10.22
N VAL A 66 -19.43 3.24 11.51
CA VAL A 66 -18.51 2.76 12.57
C VAL A 66 -18.33 1.24 12.51
N ALA A 67 -19.30 0.50 11.98
CA ALA A 67 -19.17 -0.95 11.76
C ALA A 67 -18.08 -1.32 10.74
N ASP A 68 -17.77 -0.41 9.82
CA ASP A 68 -16.77 -0.57 8.77
C ASP A 68 -15.52 0.29 9.04
N GLU A 69 -15.42 0.93 10.21
CA GLU A 69 -14.31 1.81 10.61
C GLU A 69 -12.95 1.12 10.46
N GLU A 70 -12.79 -0.08 11.03
CA GLU A 70 -11.52 -0.84 10.96
C GLU A 70 -11.09 -1.12 9.51
N ALA A 71 -12.05 -1.46 8.63
CA ALA A 71 -11.78 -1.70 7.22
C ALA A 71 -11.43 -0.40 6.47
N VAL A 72 -12.03 0.72 6.86
CA VAL A 72 -11.77 2.04 6.26
C VAL A 72 -10.42 2.56 6.73
N ASP A 73 -10.09 2.41 8.01
CA ASP A 73 -8.77 2.71 8.58
C ASP A 73 -7.67 1.91 7.87
N ASP A 74 -7.85 0.60 7.66
CA ASP A 74 -6.87 -0.23 6.93
C ASP A 74 -6.69 0.25 5.47
N LEU A 75 -7.77 0.65 4.80
CA LEU A 75 -7.70 1.19 3.43
C LEU A 75 -7.06 2.57 3.37
N ILE A 76 -7.32 3.43 4.35
CA ILE A 76 -6.69 4.75 4.47
C ILE A 76 -5.21 4.56 4.79
N ALA A 77 -4.88 3.75 5.79
CA ALA A 77 -3.51 3.38 6.15
C ALA A 77 -2.77 2.69 5.00
N THR A 78 -3.44 1.97 4.10
CA THR A 78 -2.79 1.42 2.88
C THR A 78 -2.47 2.51 1.86
N LEU A 79 -3.29 3.58 1.77
CA LEU A 79 -3.06 4.69 0.85
C LEU A 79 -2.12 5.76 1.39
N GLU A 80 -2.13 5.96 2.71
CA GLU A 80 -1.15 6.78 3.42
C GLU A 80 0.15 5.99 3.59
N GLY A 81 0.04 4.68 3.82
CA GLY A 81 1.10 3.68 3.98
C GLY A 81 1.48 2.93 2.69
N ASP A 82 1.55 3.65 1.55
CA ASP A 82 2.66 3.40 0.60
C ASP A 82 4.03 3.68 1.26
N ASP A 83 3.98 4.12 2.52
CA ASP A 83 4.99 4.03 3.55
C ASP A 83 5.26 2.57 3.97
N MET A 84 6.24 1.95 3.31
CA MET A 84 7.11 0.93 3.90
C MET A 84 7.40 1.29 5.37
N PRO A 85 7.52 0.36 6.34
CA PRO A 85 7.88 0.71 7.73
C PRO A 85 9.02 1.72 7.75
N GLU A 86 8.68 2.99 8.00
CA GLU A 86 9.62 4.10 7.98
C GLU A 86 10.70 3.80 9.02
N LEU A 87 11.95 3.95 8.63
CA LEU A 87 13.08 3.79 9.53
C LEU A 87 12.87 4.74 10.73
N ASP A 88 12.76 4.22 11.93
CA ASP A 88 12.56 5.02 13.15
C ASP A 88 13.69 6.09 13.27
N ASP A 89 13.36 7.39 13.23
CA ASP A 89 14.35 8.50 13.26
C ASP A 89 15.19 8.55 14.54
N GLU A 90 14.74 7.89 15.61
CA GLU A 90 15.45 7.82 16.88
C GLU A 90 16.52 6.69 16.89
N THR A 91 16.55 5.83 15.86
CA THR A 91 17.48 4.69 15.76
C THR A 91 18.69 5.05 14.89
N PRO A 92 19.93 4.74 15.32
CA PRO A 92 21.10 4.93 14.48
C PRO A 92 20.98 4.14 13.18
N ARG A 93 21.14 4.82 12.05
CA ARG A 93 21.03 4.23 10.70
C ARG A 93 22.41 4.02 10.08
N VAL A 94 22.53 3.02 9.22
CA VAL A 94 23.72 2.74 8.42
C VAL A 94 23.33 2.70 6.95
N ALA A 95 24.13 3.36 6.10
CA ALA A 95 24.01 3.28 4.66
C ALA A 95 25.01 2.23 4.15
N LEU A 96 24.49 1.19 3.51
CA LEU A 96 25.26 0.09 2.94
C LEU A 96 25.40 0.33 1.44
N GLU A 97 26.63 0.58 1.00
CA GLU A 97 26.98 0.65 -0.42
C GLU A 97 27.27 -0.77 -0.93
N ILE A 98 26.47 -1.24 -1.89
CA ILE A 98 26.52 -2.62 -2.37
C ILE A 98 27.14 -2.63 -3.79
N GLU A 99 28.42 -2.98 -3.87
CA GLU A 99 29.12 -3.07 -5.15
C GLU A 99 28.65 -4.29 -5.96
N GLY A 100 28.28 -4.08 -7.22
CA GLY A 100 27.91 -5.16 -8.15
C GLY A 100 26.45 -5.61 -8.08
N MET A 101 25.59 -4.83 -7.42
CA MET A 101 24.14 -5.06 -7.41
C MET A 101 23.48 -4.53 -8.68
N ASP A 102 22.80 -5.41 -9.41
CA ASP A 102 21.94 -5.02 -10.53
C ASP A 102 20.48 -4.77 -10.05
N ALA A 103 19.64 -4.17 -10.90
CA ALA A 103 18.25 -3.85 -10.54
C ALA A 103 17.41 -5.09 -10.17
N ASP A 104 17.69 -6.24 -10.76
CA ASP A 104 17.05 -7.52 -10.42
C ASP A 104 17.47 -7.99 -9.01
N ASP A 105 18.76 -7.84 -8.66
CA ASP A 105 19.29 -8.18 -7.33
C ASP A 105 18.74 -7.23 -6.26
N GLN A 106 18.62 -5.95 -6.60
CA GLN A 106 18.01 -4.94 -5.74
C GLN A 106 16.55 -5.30 -5.42
N ALA A 107 15.76 -5.68 -6.43
CA ALA A 107 14.37 -6.09 -6.26
C ALA A 107 14.22 -7.40 -5.47
N GLU A 108 15.16 -8.34 -5.66
CA GLU A 108 15.20 -9.59 -4.88
C GLU A 108 15.50 -9.30 -3.40
N LEU A 109 16.49 -8.44 -3.12
CA LEU A 109 16.84 -8.02 -1.76
C LEU A 109 15.68 -7.27 -1.08
N ASP A 110 15.04 -6.34 -1.79
CA ASP A 110 13.86 -5.60 -1.31
C ASP A 110 12.73 -6.56 -0.89
N ALA A 111 12.44 -7.57 -1.73
CA ALA A 111 11.44 -8.59 -1.42
C ALA A 111 11.81 -9.41 -0.18
N GLN A 112 13.09 -9.73 0.02
CA GLN A 112 13.55 -10.45 1.21
C GLN A 112 13.46 -9.60 2.48
N LEU A 113 13.83 -8.32 2.42
CA LEU A 113 13.72 -7.39 3.54
C LEU A 113 12.26 -7.16 3.93
N ALA A 114 11.37 -7.00 2.94
CA ALA A 114 9.93 -6.91 3.17
C ALA A 114 9.38 -8.19 3.82
N ALA A 115 9.80 -9.38 3.36
CA ALA A 115 9.40 -10.65 3.97
C ALA A 115 9.92 -10.80 5.41
N GLY A 116 11.10 -10.26 5.71
CA GLY A 116 11.66 -10.18 7.06
C GLY A 116 11.04 -9.09 7.94
N SER A 117 10.16 -8.25 7.40
CA SER A 117 9.65 -7.03 8.05
C SER A 117 10.77 -6.13 8.57
N VAL A 118 11.86 -6.04 7.80
CA VAL A 118 13.01 -5.19 8.10
C VAL A 118 12.74 -3.79 7.54
N PRO A 119 12.69 -2.75 8.39
CA PRO A 119 12.58 -1.36 7.95
C PRO A 119 13.80 -0.99 7.11
N HIS A 120 13.58 -0.57 5.87
CA HIS A 120 14.66 -0.21 4.94
C HIS A 120 14.24 0.87 3.97
N ALA A 121 15.21 1.62 3.45
CA ALA A 121 15.00 2.63 2.42
C ALA A 121 16.19 2.67 1.47
N TRP A 122 15.98 3.09 0.23
CA TRP A 122 17.04 3.30 -0.76
C TRP A 122 17.34 4.80 -0.89
N ASP A 123 18.62 5.18 -0.87
CA ASP A 123 19.06 6.55 -1.12
C ASP A 123 19.10 6.88 -2.64
N ASP A 124 19.24 8.17 -3.00
CA ASP A 124 19.40 8.65 -4.38
C ASP A 124 20.67 8.07 -5.05
N GLU A 125 21.69 7.75 -4.24
CA GLU A 125 22.91 7.07 -4.71
C GLU A 125 22.74 5.55 -4.90
N GLY A 126 21.59 4.99 -4.54
CA GLY A 126 21.31 3.55 -4.60
C GLY A 126 21.87 2.75 -3.42
N ALA A 127 22.23 3.42 -2.33
CA ALA A 127 22.66 2.77 -1.09
C ALA A 127 21.44 2.31 -0.28
N LEU A 128 21.56 1.13 0.36
CA LEU A 128 20.52 0.60 1.23
C LEU A 128 20.69 1.17 2.64
N ILE A 129 19.70 1.92 3.11
CA ILE A 129 19.64 2.48 4.47
C ILE A 129 18.84 1.53 5.35
N VAL A 130 19.47 1.06 6.43
CA VAL A 130 18.83 0.20 7.44
C VAL A 130 19.17 0.68 8.86
N ALA A 131 18.42 0.20 9.84
CA ALA A 131 18.79 0.40 11.24
C ALA A 131 20.10 -0.34 11.55
N GLN A 132 20.99 0.28 12.32
CA GLN A 132 22.28 -0.32 12.72
C GLN A 132 22.09 -1.62 13.50
N ALA A 133 20.96 -1.80 14.19
CA ALA A 133 20.63 -3.04 14.88
C ALA A 133 20.42 -4.23 13.92
N ASP A 134 19.98 -3.95 12.70
CA ASP A 134 19.65 -4.93 11.67
C ASP A 134 20.78 -5.07 10.63
N GLU A 135 21.88 -4.31 10.75
CA GLU A 135 23.03 -4.32 9.83
C GLU A 135 23.56 -5.73 9.58
N ASP A 136 23.84 -6.51 10.63
CA ASP A 136 24.38 -7.87 10.52
C ASP A 136 23.42 -8.80 9.74
N GLN A 137 22.10 -8.69 9.99
CA GLN A 137 21.09 -9.49 9.30
C GLN A 137 21.00 -9.09 7.83
N VAL A 138 21.00 -7.79 7.54
CA VAL A 138 20.91 -7.26 6.18
C VAL A 138 22.14 -7.64 5.37
N LEU A 139 23.33 -7.63 5.98
CA LEU A 139 24.56 -8.08 5.33
C LEU A 139 24.52 -9.58 4.96
N GLU A 140 23.95 -10.44 5.80
CA GLU A 140 23.72 -11.85 5.43
C GLU A 140 22.77 -11.98 4.23
N LEU A 141 21.69 -11.20 4.19
CA LEU A 141 20.75 -11.21 3.06
C LEU A 141 21.40 -10.71 1.77
N ILE A 142 22.23 -9.66 1.84
CA ILE A 142 22.98 -9.15 0.69
C ILE A 142 23.92 -10.23 0.15
N ASP A 143 24.65 -10.93 1.02
CA ASP A 143 25.54 -12.03 0.61
C ASP A 143 24.75 -13.17 -0.03
N GLU A 144 23.59 -13.52 0.51
CA GLU A 144 22.72 -14.54 -0.09
C GLU A 144 22.19 -14.13 -1.47
N VAL A 145 21.81 -12.88 -1.67
CA VAL A 145 21.33 -12.40 -2.98
C VAL A 145 22.46 -12.37 -4.02
N LEU A 146 23.64 -11.86 -3.64
CA LEU A 146 24.77 -11.69 -4.56
C LEU A 146 25.53 -13.00 -4.82
N ASN A 147 25.74 -13.80 -3.77
CA ASN A 147 26.58 -15.01 -3.80
C ASN A 147 25.80 -16.32 -3.64
N GLY A 148 24.52 -16.27 -3.21
CA GLY A 148 23.67 -17.46 -3.03
C GLY A 148 23.09 -18.02 -4.32
N ARG A 149 23.27 -17.34 -5.46
CA ARG A 149 23.05 -17.97 -6.77
C ARG A 149 24.10 -19.06 -6.96
N PRO A 150 23.71 -20.31 -7.23
CA PRO A 150 24.68 -21.34 -7.53
C PRO A 150 25.46 -20.88 -8.74
N ASP A 151 26.76 -20.63 -8.52
CA ASP A 151 27.76 -20.31 -9.53
C ASP A 151 27.44 -21.09 -10.81
N GLU A 152 26.99 -20.41 -11.87
CA GLU A 152 26.93 -20.99 -13.23
C GLU A 152 28.35 -21.27 -13.77
N GLY A 153 29.34 -21.44 -12.89
CA GLY A 153 30.66 -22.03 -13.13
C GLY A 153 30.63 -23.50 -13.55
N ASP A 154 29.47 -24.11 -13.80
CA ASP A 154 29.38 -25.37 -14.56
C ASP A 154 29.30 -25.14 -16.09
N GLY A 155 29.52 -23.92 -16.59
CA GLY A 155 29.72 -23.69 -18.02
C GLY A 155 30.91 -24.47 -18.61
N LEU A 156 31.88 -24.88 -17.78
CA LEU A 156 33.00 -25.72 -18.20
C LEU A 156 32.64 -27.22 -18.21
N ALA A 157 31.92 -27.72 -17.21
CA ALA A 157 31.51 -29.13 -17.16
C ALA A 157 30.37 -29.45 -18.14
N ALA A 158 29.44 -28.52 -18.39
CA ALA A 158 28.50 -28.60 -19.49
C ALA A 158 29.21 -28.63 -20.87
N GLN A 159 30.28 -27.83 -21.05
CA GLN A 159 31.08 -27.85 -22.28
C GLN A 159 31.91 -29.12 -22.45
N GLU A 160 32.44 -29.71 -21.36
CA GLU A 160 33.12 -31.02 -21.42
C GLU A 160 32.15 -32.15 -21.80
N ALA A 161 30.92 -32.14 -21.26
CA ALA A 161 29.90 -33.12 -21.62
C ALA A 161 29.48 -33.02 -23.11
N LEU A 162 29.36 -31.79 -23.63
CA LEU A 162 29.06 -31.54 -25.04
C LEU A 162 30.23 -31.93 -25.97
N SER A 163 31.48 -31.67 -25.57
CA SER A 163 32.66 -32.12 -26.33
C SER A 163 32.82 -33.63 -26.35
N ALA A 164 32.52 -34.31 -25.23
CA ALA A 164 32.58 -35.78 -25.15
C ALA A 164 31.55 -36.47 -26.06
N LEU A 165 30.39 -35.84 -26.31
CA LEU A 165 29.35 -36.36 -27.20
C LEU A 165 29.69 -36.24 -28.68
N TYR A 166 30.52 -35.27 -29.08
CA TYR A 166 30.86 -34.99 -30.48
C TYR A 166 32.11 -35.74 -30.99
N VAL A 167 32.88 -36.38 -30.08
CA VAL A 167 34.11 -37.15 -30.38
C VAL A 167 33.88 -38.68 -30.38
N ALA A 168 32.65 -39.14 -30.12
CA ALA A 168 32.26 -40.55 -30.18
C ALA A 168 31.74 -40.98 -31.57
#